data_AF-A0AAN5CM48-F1
#
_entry.id   AF-A0AAN5CM48-F1
#
_cell.length_a   1.000
_cell.length_b   1.000
_cell.length_c   1.000
_cell.angle_alpha   90.00
_cell.angle_beta   90.00
_cell.angle_gamma   90.00
#
_symmetry.space_group_name_H-M   'P 1'
#
loop_
_entity.id
_entity.type
_entity.pdbx_description
1 polymer ?
#
loop_
_entity_poly.entity_id
_entity_poly.type
_entity_poly.pdbx_seq_one_letter_code
_entity_poly.pdbx_strand_id
1 'polypeptide(L)'
;RVMEGRLALNLKWPLVIWNSALAVFSMIGTIRMGEEIIHVVSTYPIIDSISYGLDPYQPAAFWGLCFAFSKFFELVDTIFVVLRKKKLIFLHWYHHAIVLVYVWHAVKDSTAAGRWFVFMNYFVHSLMYAYYAVSAVGIRLPRSLCMTITFLQTAQMFIGVAISFIVFYCKMEGMTVQHTYENLYFCFAIYVSFAVLFSNFFNKSYLKEEKKVYTVNNSTYPCVIAGHGNQMYYIPYEYSALIGPESWWHDNDQARLNKKINKSQIIPILKEETYLVIQAYWRYTVHIAIAYNLRWPLIGWNVALAVFSLIGTVRMGEELVHVVRTHPLIDSISYSPDPDQPAALWAFGFALSKFFELMDTIFVVLRKKKLIFLHWYHHAIVLVYVWHAIKDGTAAGRWFIFMNYVVHSLMYTYYAITAAGFRLPRRLSMTITTLQTTQMFIGVTISFIVFYCKLQGMTVQHTYENLYFCFAIYVSFAVLFSDFFSNSYL
;
A
#
# COMPACT_ATOMS: atom_id res chain seq x y z
N ARG A 1 15.40 -20.31 -5.10
CA ARG A 1 16.62 -20.99 -4.63
C ARG A 1 16.73 -22.42 -5.17
N VAL A 2 16.08 -23.46 -4.62
CA VAL A 2 16.27 -24.85 -5.13
C VAL A 2 15.83 -25.03 -6.60
N MET A 3 14.72 -24.41 -7.02
CA MET A 3 14.23 -24.49 -8.40
C MET A 3 14.84 -23.47 -9.37
N GLU A 4 15.80 -22.67 -8.93
CA GLU A 4 16.34 -21.53 -9.69
C GLU A 4 17.05 -22.00 -10.97
N GLY A 5 17.95 -22.99 -10.84
CA GLY A 5 18.65 -23.65 -11.94
C GLY A 5 17.96 -24.89 -12.54
N ARG A 6 16.74 -25.24 -12.11
CA ARG A 6 16.01 -26.43 -12.61
C ARG A 6 14.92 -26.05 -13.61
N LEU A 7 14.60 -26.95 -14.54
CA LEU A 7 13.44 -26.82 -15.42
C LEU A 7 12.14 -26.97 -14.63
N ALA A 8 11.05 -26.37 -15.13
CA ALA A 8 9.72 -26.52 -14.54
C ALA A 8 9.25 -27.97 -14.66
N LEU A 9 8.77 -28.55 -13.55
CA LEU A 9 8.27 -29.93 -13.57
C LEU A 9 6.90 -30.02 -14.23
N ASN A 10 6.71 -31.05 -15.06
CA ASN A 10 5.40 -31.36 -15.64
C ASN A 10 4.58 -32.23 -14.66
N LEU A 11 3.82 -31.56 -13.79
CA LEU A 11 3.02 -32.19 -12.74
C LEU A 11 1.52 -32.24 -13.08
N LYS A 12 1.17 -32.44 -14.37
CA LYS A 12 -0.23 -32.39 -14.83
C LYS A 12 -1.14 -33.33 -14.05
N TRP A 13 -0.86 -34.64 -14.08
CA TRP A 13 -1.71 -35.66 -13.44
C TRP A 13 -1.74 -35.57 -11.91
N PRO A 14 -0.61 -35.37 -11.21
CA PRO A 14 -0.63 -35.12 -9.76
C PRO A 14 -1.51 -33.92 -9.38
N LEU A 15 -1.44 -32.83 -10.14
CA LEU A 15 -2.25 -31.63 -9.91
C LEU A 15 -3.74 -31.86 -10.16
N VAL A 16 -4.10 -32.64 -11.20
CA VAL A 16 -5.49 -33.02 -11.47
C VAL A 16 -6.06 -33.86 -10.32
N ILE A 17 -5.35 -34.91 -9.91
CA ILE A 17 -5.78 -35.81 -8.83
C ILE A 17 -5.94 -35.02 -7.52
N TRP A 18 -4.97 -34.16 -7.21
CA TRP A 18 -4.98 -33.31 -6.02
C TRP A 18 -6.18 -32.36 -5.98
N ASN A 19 -6.40 -31.59 -7.04
CA ASN A 19 -7.53 -30.66 -7.11
C ASN A 19 -8.88 -31.40 -7.10
N SER A 20 -8.99 -32.55 -7.77
CA SER A 20 -10.21 -33.36 -7.73
C SER A 20 -10.51 -33.89 -6.32
N ALA A 21 -9.48 -34.34 -5.59
CA ALA A 21 -9.63 -34.81 -4.22
C ALA A 21 -10.10 -33.67 -3.29
N LEU A 22 -9.48 -32.48 -3.39
CA LEU A 22 -9.90 -31.31 -2.60
C LEU A 22 -11.30 -30.81 -2.96
N ALA A 23 -11.70 -30.91 -4.23
CA ALA A 23 -13.04 -30.57 -4.68
C ALA A 23 -14.10 -31.50 -4.06
N VAL A 24 -13.89 -32.81 -4.13
CA VAL A 24 -14.79 -33.82 -3.53
C VAL A 24 -14.84 -33.67 -2.01
N PHE A 25 -13.69 -33.53 -1.36
CA PHE A 25 -13.62 -33.29 0.08
C PHE A 25 -14.42 -32.05 0.49
N SER A 26 -14.24 -30.94 -0.23
CA SER A 26 -14.94 -29.68 0.06
C SER A 26 -16.44 -29.77 -0.24
N MET A 27 -16.85 -30.55 -1.25
CA MET A 27 -18.26 -30.80 -1.55
C MET A 27 -18.94 -31.58 -0.43
N ILE A 28 -18.32 -32.65 0.07
CA ILE A 28 -18.88 -33.42 1.19
C ILE A 28 -18.94 -32.54 2.45
N GLY A 29 -17.89 -31.76 2.73
CA GLY A 29 -17.88 -30.79 3.82
C GLY A 29 -18.99 -29.74 3.70
N THR A 30 -19.27 -29.27 2.48
CA THR A 30 -20.38 -28.33 2.20
C THR A 30 -21.73 -28.95 2.56
N ILE A 31 -21.98 -30.19 2.12
CA ILE A 31 -23.24 -30.89 2.39
C ILE A 31 -23.43 -31.07 3.89
N ARG A 32 -22.38 -31.56 4.59
CA ARG A 32 -22.44 -31.88 6.02
C ARG A 32 -22.57 -30.66 6.92
N MET A 33 -21.84 -29.59 6.62
CA MET A 33 -22.00 -28.32 7.34
C MET A 33 -23.30 -27.61 6.96
N GLY A 34 -23.77 -27.80 5.72
CA GLY A 34 -25.03 -27.26 5.23
C GLY A 34 -26.25 -27.87 5.93
N GLU A 35 -26.27 -29.19 6.14
CA GLU A 35 -27.30 -29.88 6.93
C GLU A 35 -27.47 -29.25 8.32
N GLU A 36 -26.36 -28.99 9.02
CA GLU A 36 -26.38 -28.36 10.35
C GLU A 36 -26.83 -26.90 10.29
N ILE A 37 -26.26 -26.08 9.40
CA ILE A 37 -26.62 -24.66 9.30
C ILE A 37 -28.10 -24.49 8.93
N ILE A 38 -28.59 -25.27 7.96
CA ILE A 38 -30.00 -25.19 7.55
C ILE A 38 -30.90 -25.58 8.72
N HIS A 39 -30.56 -26.64 9.46
CA HIS A 39 -31.33 -27.02 10.64
C HIS A 39 -31.34 -25.92 11.70
N VAL A 40 -30.18 -25.34 12.04
CA VAL A 40 -30.08 -24.30 13.06
C VAL A 40 -30.85 -23.04 12.66
N VAL A 41 -30.67 -22.55 11.43
CA VAL A 41 -31.32 -21.33 10.94
C VAL A 41 -32.83 -21.50 10.73
N SER A 42 -33.29 -22.72 10.43
CA SER A 42 -34.72 -22.99 10.24
C SER A 42 -35.46 -23.25 11.55
N THR A 43 -34.76 -23.71 12.59
CA THR A 43 -35.35 -24.13 13.86
C THR A 43 -35.21 -23.07 14.95
N TYR A 44 -34.13 -22.29 14.93
CA TYR A 44 -33.79 -21.30 15.94
C TYR A 44 -33.64 -19.89 15.35
N PRO A 45 -33.74 -18.83 16.17
CA PRO A 45 -33.40 -17.48 15.75
C PRO A 45 -32.00 -17.41 15.11
N ILE A 46 -31.84 -16.58 14.07
CA ILE A 46 -30.56 -16.43 13.35
C ILE A 46 -29.41 -16.04 14.31
N ILE A 47 -29.69 -15.28 15.37
CA ILE A 47 -28.71 -14.92 16.40
C ILE A 47 -28.11 -16.17 17.09
N ASP A 48 -28.88 -17.23 17.27
CA ASP A 48 -28.39 -18.46 17.91
C ASP A 48 -27.33 -19.15 17.05
N SER A 49 -27.45 -19.02 15.72
CA SER A 49 -26.47 -19.56 14.76
C SER A 49 -25.08 -18.92 14.85
N ILE A 50 -24.94 -17.76 15.49
CA ILE A 50 -23.65 -17.09 15.73
C ILE A 50 -23.25 -17.09 17.21
N SER A 51 -24.17 -17.50 18.09
CA SER A 51 -24.01 -17.39 19.54
C SER A 51 -23.57 -18.70 20.20
N TYR A 52 -24.09 -19.83 19.72
CA TYR A 52 -23.82 -21.16 20.29
C TYR A 52 -22.99 -22.05 19.37
N GLY A 53 -22.01 -22.77 19.92
CA GLY A 53 -21.09 -23.63 19.15
C GLY A 53 -21.74 -24.85 18.49
N LEU A 54 -20.91 -25.63 17.79
CA LEU A 54 -21.29 -26.93 17.23
C LEU A 54 -21.40 -27.99 18.35
N ASP A 55 -22.34 -28.91 18.24
CA ASP A 55 -22.40 -30.09 19.11
C ASP A 55 -21.21 -31.04 18.79
N PRO A 56 -20.32 -31.31 19.78
CA PRO A 56 -19.12 -32.11 19.56
C PRO A 56 -19.40 -33.57 19.18
N TYR A 57 -20.60 -34.08 19.45
CA TYR A 57 -20.99 -35.47 19.13
C TYR A 57 -21.65 -35.62 17.76
N GLN A 58 -21.86 -34.51 17.04
CA GLN A 58 -22.51 -34.50 15.74
C GLN A 58 -21.51 -34.48 14.57
N PRO A 59 -21.91 -34.95 13.38
CA PRO A 59 -21.05 -34.94 12.19
C PRO A 59 -20.46 -33.56 11.86
N ALA A 60 -21.18 -32.47 12.14
CA ALA A 60 -20.71 -31.12 11.85
C ALA A 60 -19.42 -30.75 12.62
N ALA A 61 -19.26 -31.19 13.88
CA ALA A 61 -18.03 -30.96 14.63
C ALA A 61 -16.84 -31.73 14.02
N PHE A 62 -17.07 -32.97 13.58
CA PHE A 62 -16.07 -33.74 12.83
C PHE A 62 -15.63 -33.02 11.55
N TRP A 63 -16.59 -32.52 10.76
CA TRP A 63 -16.27 -31.77 9.54
C TRP A 63 -15.62 -30.41 9.80
N GLY A 64 -15.94 -29.75 10.91
CA GLY A 64 -15.21 -28.57 11.40
C GLY A 64 -13.75 -28.87 11.74
N LEU A 65 -13.45 -30.04 12.32
CA LEU A 65 -12.08 -30.47 12.57
C LEU A 65 -11.35 -30.84 11.26
N CYS A 66 -12.01 -31.56 10.36
CA CYS A 66 -11.47 -31.86 9.03
C CYS A 66 -11.13 -30.58 8.25
N PHE A 67 -11.94 -29.53 8.37
CA PHE A 67 -11.67 -28.22 7.80
C PHE A 67 -10.37 -27.63 8.33
N ALA A 68 -10.14 -27.71 9.64
CA ALA A 68 -8.91 -27.20 10.24
C ALA A 68 -7.67 -27.94 9.75
N PHE A 69 -7.75 -29.26 9.63
CA PHE A 69 -6.68 -30.06 9.02
C PHE A 69 -6.49 -29.78 7.53
N SER A 70 -7.55 -29.49 6.79
CA SER A 70 -7.43 -29.21 5.35
C SER A 70 -6.51 -28.04 5.06
N LYS A 71 -6.43 -27.03 5.95
CA LYS A 71 -5.56 -25.87 5.77
C LYS A 71 -4.07 -26.22 5.73
N PHE A 72 -3.65 -27.27 6.42
CA PHE A 72 -2.29 -27.80 6.25
C PHE A 72 -2.10 -28.45 4.88
N PHE A 73 -3.05 -29.26 4.44
CA PHE A 73 -2.99 -29.94 3.16
C PHE A 73 -3.02 -28.95 1.99
N GLU A 74 -3.82 -27.89 2.07
CA GLU A 74 -3.91 -26.81 1.08
C GLU A 74 -2.54 -26.10 0.85
N LEU A 75 -1.56 -26.21 1.75
CA LEU A 75 -0.19 -25.72 1.51
C LEU A 75 0.50 -26.43 0.32
N VAL A 76 0.08 -27.64 -0.02
CA VAL A 76 0.58 -28.39 -1.18
C VAL A 76 0.30 -27.62 -2.49
N ASP A 77 -0.73 -26.77 -2.55
CA ASP A 77 -0.97 -25.91 -3.71
C ASP A 77 0.20 -24.96 -3.96
N THR A 78 0.76 -24.40 -2.88
CA THR A 78 1.94 -23.55 -2.93
C THR A 78 3.16 -24.33 -3.44
N ILE A 79 3.30 -25.59 -3.03
CA ILE A 79 4.36 -26.48 -3.52
C ILE A 79 4.20 -26.70 -5.03
N PHE A 80 3.00 -27.00 -5.53
CA PHE A 80 2.73 -27.15 -6.96
C PHE A 80 3.06 -25.89 -7.76
N VAL A 81 2.71 -24.70 -7.26
CA VAL A 81 3.04 -23.42 -7.92
C VAL A 81 4.56 -23.24 -8.05
N VAL A 82 5.30 -23.50 -6.98
CA VAL A 82 6.77 -23.37 -6.94
C VAL A 82 7.45 -24.39 -7.85
N LEU A 83 7.07 -25.66 -7.80
CA LEU A 83 7.64 -26.74 -8.62
C LEU A 83 7.39 -26.54 -10.12
N ARG A 84 6.28 -25.88 -10.48
CA ARG A 84 5.94 -25.52 -11.87
C ARG A 84 6.52 -24.18 -12.32
N LYS A 85 7.33 -23.52 -11.49
CA LYS A 85 7.89 -22.16 -11.71
C LYS A 85 6.83 -21.14 -12.11
N LYS A 86 5.63 -21.23 -11.53
CA LYS A 86 4.58 -20.22 -11.70
C LYS A 86 4.76 -19.11 -10.66
N LYS A 87 4.31 -17.90 -10.99
CA LYS A 87 4.44 -16.74 -10.11
C LYS A 87 3.56 -16.93 -8.87
N LEU A 88 4.17 -17.03 -7.70
CA LEU A 88 3.47 -17.04 -6.43
C LEU A 88 3.04 -15.61 -6.08
N ILE A 89 1.74 -15.32 -6.18
CA ILE A 89 1.19 -13.98 -5.89
C ILE A 89 1.04 -13.76 -4.39
N PHE A 90 1.13 -12.49 -3.95
CA PHE A 90 1.00 -12.11 -2.54
C PHE A 90 -0.29 -12.64 -1.90
N LEU A 91 -1.42 -12.45 -2.60
CA LEU A 91 -2.74 -12.90 -2.14
C LEU A 91 -2.75 -14.38 -1.77
N HIS A 92 -2.10 -15.23 -2.57
CA HIS A 92 -2.06 -16.68 -2.38
C HIS A 92 -1.34 -17.06 -1.08
N TRP A 93 -0.06 -16.71 -0.97
CA TRP A 93 0.73 -17.17 0.18
C TRP A 93 0.31 -16.48 1.48
N TYR A 94 -0.10 -15.20 1.43
CA TYR A 94 -0.63 -14.49 2.59
C TYR A 94 -1.89 -15.17 3.12
N HIS A 95 -2.84 -15.52 2.23
CA HIS A 95 -4.05 -16.25 2.58
C HIS A 95 -3.73 -17.60 3.24
N HIS A 96 -2.93 -18.46 2.60
CA HIS A 96 -2.65 -19.79 3.14
C HIS A 96 -1.91 -19.74 4.48
N ALA A 97 -1.03 -18.77 4.69
CA ALA A 97 -0.33 -18.60 5.96
C ALA A 97 -1.26 -18.14 7.09
N ILE A 98 -2.06 -17.10 6.86
CA ILE A 98 -2.86 -16.50 7.93
C ILE A 98 -4.10 -17.33 8.27
N VAL A 99 -4.74 -17.97 7.27
CA VAL A 99 -5.91 -18.85 7.51
C VAL A 99 -5.50 -20.08 8.31
N LEU A 100 -4.32 -20.64 8.06
CA LEU A 100 -3.82 -21.78 8.84
C LEU A 100 -3.67 -21.43 10.34
N VAL A 101 -3.08 -20.27 10.64
CA VAL A 101 -2.91 -19.80 12.02
C VAL A 101 -4.27 -19.50 12.65
N TYR A 102 -5.14 -18.78 11.94
CA TYR A 102 -6.44 -18.37 12.46
C TYR A 102 -7.36 -19.54 12.75
N VAL A 103 -7.44 -20.54 11.87
CA VAL A 103 -8.35 -21.66 12.05
C VAL A 103 -7.98 -22.48 13.29
N TRP A 104 -6.70 -22.68 13.59
CA TRP A 104 -6.33 -23.35 14.85
C TRP A 104 -6.58 -22.52 16.09
N HIS A 105 -6.42 -21.20 15.99
CA HIS A 105 -6.83 -20.29 17.05
C HIS A 105 -8.36 -20.35 17.30
N ALA A 106 -9.16 -20.45 16.24
CA ALA A 106 -10.62 -20.57 16.32
C ALA A 106 -11.11 -21.93 16.85
N VAL A 107 -10.42 -23.03 16.51
CA VAL A 107 -10.73 -24.35 17.08
C VAL A 107 -10.48 -24.38 18.58
N LYS A 108 -9.36 -23.81 19.06
CA LYS A 108 -9.07 -23.68 20.49
C LYS A 108 -10.21 -22.99 21.25
N ASP A 109 -10.74 -21.91 20.67
CA ASP A 109 -11.78 -21.10 21.30
C ASP A 109 -13.21 -21.61 21.03
N SER A 110 -13.36 -22.70 20.27
CA SER A 110 -14.65 -23.28 19.87
C SER A 110 -15.66 -22.24 19.39
N THR A 111 -15.24 -21.37 18.46
CA THR A 111 -16.00 -20.18 18.06
C THR A 111 -17.33 -20.53 17.38
N ALA A 112 -18.45 -20.02 17.92
CA ALA A 112 -19.80 -20.29 17.39
C ALA A 112 -20.01 -19.82 15.95
N ALA A 113 -19.63 -18.57 15.65
CA ALA A 113 -19.69 -18.02 14.28
C ALA A 113 -18.84 -18.81 13.26
N GLY A 114 -17.94 -19.68 13.75
CA GLY A 114 -17.15 -20.61 12.95
C GLY A 114 -17.98 -21.42 11.96
N ARG A 115 -19.21 -21.82 12.31
CA ARG A 115 -20.08 -22.62 11.40
C ARG A 115 -20.27 -21.93 10.04
N TRP A 116 -20.59 -20.64 10.05
CA TRP A 116 -20.84 -19.85 8.84
C TRP A 116 -19.59 -19.73 7.99
N PHE A 117 -18.45 -19.44 8.62
CA PHE A 117 -17.17 -19.31 7.93
C PHE A 117 -16.72 -20.62 7.29
N VAL A 118 -16.87 -21.74 8.01
CA VAL A 118 -16.52 -23.08 7.52
C VAL A 118 -17.41 -23.48 6.34
N PHE A 119 -18.73 -23.31 6.47
CA PHE A 119 -19.68 -23.65 5.41
C PHE A 119 -19.44 -22.84 4.13
N MET A 120 -19.35 -21.51 4.24
CA MET A 120 -19.08 -20.65 3.08
C MET A 120 -17.76 -21.00 2.39
N ASN A 121 -16.71 -21.28 3.18
CA ASN A 121 -15.42 -21.65 2.63
C ASN A 121 -15.48 -23.00 1.92
N TYR A 122 -16.10 -24.02 2.51
CA TYR A 122 -16.28 -25.32 1.87
C TYR A 122 -17.06 -25.21 0.55
N PHE A 123 -18.14 -24.43 0.55
CA PHE A 123 -18.95 -24.22 -0.65
C PHE A 123 -18.11 -23.61 -1.78
N VAL A 124 -17.41 -22.51 -1.51
CA VAL A 124 -16.61 -21.84 -2.54
C VAL A 124 -15.38 -22.66 -2.94
N HIS A 125 -14.75 -23.37 -2.01
CA HIS A 125 -13.61 -24.25 -2.30
C HIS A 125 -14.02 -25.45 -3.15
N SER A 126 -15.21 -26.01 -2.97
CA SER A 126 -15.72 -27.08 -3.83
C SER A 126 -15.75 -26.64 -5.31
N LEU A 127 -16.21 -25.41 -5.57
CA LEU A 127 -16.27 -24.82 -6.90
C LEU A 127 -14.88 -24.43 -7.44
N MET A 128 -14.06 -23.80 -6.60
CA MET A 128 -12.71 -23.37 -6.98
C MET A 128 -11.81 -24.55 -7.35
N TYR A 129 -11.77 -25.60 -6.53
CA TYR A 129 -10.92 -26.77 -6.81
C TYR A 129 -11.46 -27.59 -7.99
N ALA A 130 -12.78 -27.69 -8.16
CA ALA A 130 -13.36 -28.28 -9.37
C ALA A 130 -12.90 -27.53 -10.63
N TYR A 131 -12.93 -26.19 -10.59
CA TYR A 131 -12.41 -25.35 -11.67
C TYR A 131 -10.91 -25.59 -11.93
N TYR A 132 -10.08 -25.70 -10.89
CA TYR A 132 -8.66 -25.99 -11.04
C TYR A 132 -8.37 -27.39 -11.59
N ALA A 133 -9.15 -28.40 -11.20
CA ALA A 133 -9.05 -29.75 -11.73
C ALA A 133 -9.31 -29.78 -13.25
N VAL A 134 -10.41 -29.16 -13.70
CA VAL A 134 -10.77 -29.07 -15.12
C VAL A 134 -9.73 -28.26 -15.91
N SER A 135 -9.29 -27.14 -15.35
CA SER A 135 -8.24 -26.29 -15.95
C SER A 135 -6.90 -27.03 -16.08
N ALA A 136 -6.56 -27.90 -15.12
CA ALA A 136 -5.32 -28.69 -15.15
C ALA A 136 -5.32 -29.78 -16.23
N VAL A 137 -6.48 -30.30 -16.64
CA VAL A 137 -6.62 -31.22 -17.79
C VAL A 137 -6.33 -30.51 -19.13
N GLY A 138 -6.46 -29.17 -19.16
CA GLY A 138 -6.24 -28.34 -20.35
C GLY A 138 -7.54 -27.81 -20.98
N ILE A 139 -8.69 -28.07 -20.35
CA ILE A 139 -9.99 -27.56 -20.78
C ILE A 139 -10.10 -26.09 -20.39
N ARG A 140 -10.39 -25.21 -21.35
CA ARG A 140 -10.60 -23.79 -21.11
C ARG A 140 -12.09 -23.54 -20.82
N LEU A 141 -12.39 -23.17 -19.58
CA LEU A 141 -13.74 -22.83 -19.15
C LEU A 141 -14.11 -21.38 -19.53
N PRO A 142 -15.41 -21.05 -19.68
CA PRO A 142 -15.86 -19.72 -20.07
C PRO A 142 -15.51 -18.69 -19.00
N ARG A 143 -15.20 -17.46 -19.43
CA ARG A 143 -14.83 -16.33 -18.56
C ARG A 143 -15.89 -16.04 -17.48
N SER A 144 -17.17 -16.20 -17.81
CA SER A 144 -18.29 -16.04 -16.87
C SER A 144 -18.14 -16.92 -15.64
N LEU A 145 -17.72 -18.18 -15.81
CA LEU A 145 -17.57 -19.12 -14.70
C LEU A 145 -16.40 -18.73 -13.78
N CYS A 146 -15.27 -18.31 -14.35
CA CYS A 146 -14.13 -17.79 -13.57
C CYS A 146 -14.54 -16.53 -12.77
N MET A 147 -15.28 -15.62 -13.40
CA MET A 147 -15.80 -14.41 -12.76
C MET A 147 -16.76 -14.75 -11.61
N THR A 148 -17.68 -15.70 -11.81
CA THR A 148 -18.61 -16.14 -10.76
C THR A 148 -17.86 -16.73 -9.56
N ILE A 149 -16.84 -17.58 -9.77
CA ILE A 149 -16.05 -18.13 -8.66
C ILE A 149 -15.34 -17.02 -7.90
N THR A 150 -14.66 -16.09 -8.58
CA THR A 150 -13.98 -14.99 -7.90
C THR A 150 -14.96 -14.02 -7.23
N PHE A 151 -16.15 -13.82 -7.80
CA PHE A 151 -17.23 -13.06 -7.17
C PHE A 151 -17.69 -13.73 -5.88
N LEU A 152 -17.96 -15.04 -5.90
CA LEU A 152 -18.33 -15.80 -4.69
C LEU A 152 -17.23 -15.76 -3.63
N GLN A 153 -15.95 -15.84 -4.03
CA GLN A 153 -14.79 -15.66 -3.15
C GLN A 153 -14.73 -14.27 -2.53
N THR A 154 -15.12 -13.24 -3.27
CA THR A 154 -15.14 -11.86 -2.76
C THR A 154 -16.33 -11.65 -1.83
N ALA A 155 -17.51 -12.17 -2.20
CA ALA A 155 -18.73 -12.07 -1.42
C ALA A 155 -18.60 -12.73 -0.03
N GLN A 156 -17.98 -13.92 0.07
CA GLN A 156 -17.76 -14.57 1.38
C GLN A 156 -16.91 -13.71 2.34
N MET A 157 -16.02 -12.86 1.82
CA MET A 157 -15.20 -11.99 2.66
C MET A 157 -16.04 -10.85 3.25
N PHE A 158 -16.93 -10.24 2.46
CA PHE A 158 -17.85 -9.20 2.94
C PHE A 158 -18.90 -9.76 3.91
N ILE A 159 -19.44 -10.94 3.62
CA ILE A 159 -20.35 -11.64 4.54
C ILE A 159 -19.62 -11.93 5.85
N GLY A 160 -18.36 -12.36 5.79
CA GLY A 160 -17.55 -12.60 6.98
C GLY A 160 -17.34 -11.35 7.84
N VAL A 161 -17.03 -10.20 7.22
CA VAL A 161 -16.96 -8.91 7.93
C VAL A 161 -18.29 -8.57 8.61
N ALA A 162 -19.41 -8.76 7.93
CA ALA A 162 -20.74 -8.50 8.48
C ALA A 162 -21.04 -9.39 9.70
N ILE A 163 -20.76 -10.69 9.60
CA ILE A 163 -20.94 -11.64 10.72
C ILE A 163 -20.06 -11.24 11.90
N SER A 164 -18.78 -10.91 11.69
CA SER A 164 -17.90 -10.45 12.76
C SER A 164 -18.41 -9.18 13.45
N PHE A 165 -18.96 -8.23 12.68
CA PHE A 165 -19.54 -7.00 13.23
C PHE A 165 -20.81 -7.29 14.06
N ILE A 166 -21.69 -8.17 13.57
CA ILE A 166 -22.90 -8.59 14.31
C ILE A 166 -22.51 -9.29 15.60
N VAL A 167 -21.53 -10.22 15.57
CA VAL A 167 -21.02 -10.91 16.77
C VAL A 167 -20.47 -9.90 17.78
N PHE A 168 -19.73 -8.90 17.33
CA PHE A 168 -19.22 -7.82 18.19
C PHE A 168 -20.34 -7.03 18.84
N TYR A 169 -21.33 -6.59 18.06
CA TYR A 169 -22.50 -5.86 18.56
C TYR A 169 -23.27 -6.69 19.60
N CYS A 170 -23.58 -7.94 19.28
CA CYS A 170 -24.27 -8.87 20.17
C CYS A 170 -23.55 -9.05 21.52
N LYS A 171 -22.22 -9.13 21.48
CA LYS A 171 -21.38 -9.28 22.67
C LYS A 171 -21.34 -8.00 23.51
N MET A 172 -21.38 -6.83 22.87
CA MET A 172 -21.44 -5.53 23.55
C MET A 172 -22.77 -5.30 24.27
N GLU A 173 -23.87 -5.79 23.71
CA GLU A 173 -25.21 -5.77 24.33
C GLU A 173 -25.36 -6.78 25.48
N GLY A 174 -24.29 -7.52 25.82
CA GLY A 174 -24.29 -8.47 26.93
C GLY A 174 -24.88 -9.83 26.63
N MET A 175 -25.15 -10.16 25.35
CA MET A 175 -25.63 -11.50 24.97
C MET A 175 -24.53 -12.55 25.11
N THR A 176 -24.94 -13.79 25.44
CA THR A 176 -24.02 -14.92 25.56
C THR A 176 -23.58 -15.40 24.17
N VAL A 177 -22.42 -14.93 23.73
CA VAL A 177 -21.81 -15.34 22.45
C VAL A 177 -20.50 -16.07 22.70
N GLN A 178 -20.41 -17.32 22.26
CA GLN A 178 -19.24 -18.19 22.38
C GLN A 178 -18.16 -17.78 21.36
N HIS A 179 -17.52 -16.65 21.66
CA HIS A 179 -16.43 -16.07 20.89
C HIS A 179 -15.59 -15.18 21.80
N THR A 180 -14.28 -15.40 21.89
CA THR A 180 -13.39 -14.52 22.68
C THR A 180 -13.20 -13.17 21.95
N TYR A 181 -12.93 -12.10 22.70
CA TYR A 181 -12.64 -10.78 22.09
C TYR A 181 -11.35 -10.82 21.26
N GLU A 182 -10.32 -11.53 21.72
CA GLU A 182 -9.06 -11.73 21.00
C GLU A 182 -9.30 -12.38 19.63
N ASN A 183 -10.01 -13.51 19.61
CA ASN A 183 -10.35 -14.19 18.37
C ASN A 183 -11.20 -13.32 17.45
N LEU A 184 -12.14 -12.54 18.02
CA LEU A 184 -13.02 -11.66 17.26
C LEU A 184 -12.27 -10.52 16.57
N TYR A 185 -11.33 -9.88 17.26
CA TYR A 185 -10.47 -8.85 16.67
C TYR A 185 -9.59 -9.45 15.57
N PHE A 186 -9.06 -10.65 15.80
CA PHE A 186 -8.23 -11.34 14.81
C PHE A 186 -9.04 -11.74 13.57
N CYS A 187 -10.25 -12.27 13.77
CA CYS A 187 -11.22 -12.58 12.73
C CYS A 187 -11.54 -11.35 11.87
N PHE A 188 -11.93 -10.25 12.52
CA PHE A 188 -12.29 -9.01 11.84
C PHE A 188 -11.13 -8.46 10.99
N ALA A 189 -9.91 -8.43 11.54
CA ALA A 189 -8.73 -7.96 10.82
C ALA A 189 -8.42 -8.81 9.57
N ILE A 190 -8.55 -10.14 9.67
CA ILE A 190 -8.31 -11.06 8.55
C ILE A 190 -9.37 -10.86 7.46
N TYR A 191 -10.66 -10.87 7.81
CA TYR A 191 -11.74 -10.74 6.83
C TYR A 191 -11.74 -9.39 6.12
N VAL A 192 -11.44 -8.29 6.83
CA VAL A 192 -11.25 -6.97 6.20
C VAL A 192 -10.07 -6.98 5.24
N SER A 193 -8.93 -7.56 5.64
CA SER A 193 -7.75 -7.63 4.76
C SER A 193 -8.02 -8.43 3.48
N PHE A 194 -8.75 -9.54 3.59
CA PHE A 194 -9.14 -10.34 2.42
C PHE A 194 -10.20 -9.66 1.56
N ALA A 195 -11.19 -8.97 2.14
CA ALA A 195 -12.17 -8.21 1.37
C ALA A 195 -11.49 -7.18 0.46
N VAL A 196 -10.49 -6.45 0.98
CA VAL A 196 -9.69 -5.49 0.20
C VAL A 196 -8.89 -6.21 -0.89
N LEU A 197 -8.18 -7.29 -0.55
CA LEU A 197 -7.29 -7.98 -1.49
C LEU A 197 -8.06 -8.67 -2.63
N PHE A 198 -9.18 -9.33 -2.34
CA PHE A 198 -10.02 -9.99 -3.34
C PHE A 198 -10.75 -8.96 -4.21
N SER A 199 -11.20 -7.83 -3.66
CA SER A 199 -11.79 -6.73 -4.45
C SER A 199 -10.77 -6.15 -5.45
N ASN A 200 -9.52 -5.94 -5.00
CA ASN A 200 -8.43 -5.49 -5.87
C ASN A 200 -8.10 -6.53 -6.96
N PHE A 201 -8.10 -7.81 -6.61
CA PHE A 201 -7.89 -8.91 -7.55
C PHE A 201 -9.01 -8.99 -8.59
N PHE A 202 -10.28 -8.89 -8.17
CA PHE A 202 -11.46 -8.91 -9.05
C PHE A 202 -11.43 -7.75 -10.04
N ASN A 203 -11.16 -6.53 -9.56
CA ASN A 203 -11.06 -5.34 -10.40
C ASN A 203 -9.94 -5.50 -11.45
N LYS A 204 -8.73 -5.87 -11.02
CA LYS A 204 -7.58 -6.06 -11.92
C LYS A 204 -7.77 -7.16 -12.96
N SER A 205 -8.48 -8.23 -12.61
CA SER A 205 -8.58 -9.42 -13.47
C SER A 205 -9.77 -9.38 -14.42
N TYR A 206 -10.85 -8.68 -14.07
CA TYR A 206 -12.11 -8.78 -14.82
C TYR A 206 -12.71 -7.44 -15.24
N LEU A 207 -12.53 -6.37 -14.46
CA LEU A 207 -13.11 -5.05 -14.77
C LEU A 207 -12.11 -4.13 -15.50
N LYS A 208 -10.82 -4.44 -15.42
CA LYS A 208 -9.77 -3.67 -16.10
C LYS A 208 -9.69 -4.06 -17.59
N GLU A 209 -10.15 -3.19 -18.47
CA GLU A 209 -10.00 -3.35 -19.93
C GLU A 209 -8.53 -3.21 -20.39
N GLU A 210 -8.12 -3.99 -21.40
CA GLU A 210 -6.88 -3.76 -22.15
C GLU A 210 -6.98 -2.44 -22.90
N LYS A 211 -6.02 -1.53 -22.71
CA LYS A 211 -6.05 -0.21 -23.36
C LYS A 211 -5.24 -0.20 -24.67
N LYS A 212 -5.85 0.43 -25.69
CA LYS A 212 -5.29 0.71 -27.03
C LYS A 212 -4.54 2.05 -27.06
N VAL A 213 -3.82 2.25 -28.17
CA VAL A 213 -2.83 3.29 -28.54
C VAL A 213 -3.34 4.75 -28.42
N TYR A 214 -2.40 5.69 -28.27
CA TYR A 214 -2.54 7.08 -27.78
C TYR A 214 -2.79 8.14 -28.88
N THR A 215 -3.42 9.26 -28.53
CA THR A 215 -3.49 10.50 -29.34
C THR A 215 -3.65 11.73 -28.42
N VAL A 216 -2.92 12.81 -28.69
CA VAL A 216 -2.88 14.07 -27.91
C VAL A 216 -3.82 15.10 -28.56
N ASN A 217 -4.59 15.87 -27.76
CA ASN A 217 -5.39 17.01 -28.22
C ASN A 217 -5.07 18.26 -27.37
N ASN A 218 -4.38 19.24 -27.97
CA ASN A 218 -3.79 20.42 -27.31
C ASN A 218 -4.70 21.68 -27.22
N SER A 219 -6.02 21.58 -27.40
CA SER A 219 -6.89 22.76 -27.65
C SER A 219 -7.90 23.14 -26.57
N THR A 220 -7.91 22.54 -25.38
CA THR A 220 -8.88 22.86 -24.29
C THR A 220 -8.20 23.02 -22.92
N TYR A 221 -8.65 23.97 -22.08
CA TYR A 221 -8.28 24.12 -20.67
C TYR A 221 -9.33 23.48 -19.74
N PRO A 222 -8.95 22.68 -18.73
CA PRO A 222 -7.63 22.07 -18.54
C PRO A 222 -7.25 21.15 -19.70
N CYS A 223 -5.96 21.06 -20.04
CA CYS A 223 -5.49 20.17 -21.10
C CYS A 223 -5.63 18.73 -20.63
N VAL A 224 -6.05 17.86 -21.55
CA VAL A 224 -6.32 16.44 -21.24
C VAL A 224 -5.34 15.57 -22.00
N ILE A 225 -4.39 14.98 -21.28
CA ILE A 225 -3.63 13.84 -21.78
C ILE A 225 -4.45 12.58 -21.48
N ALA A 226 -5.05 12.02 -22.52
CA ALA A 226 -5.78 10.77 -22.44
C ALA A 226 -4.80 9.59 -22.60
N GLY A 227 -4.32 9.04 -21.48
CA GLY A 227 -3.33 7.96 -21.48
C GLY A 227 -3.67 6.82 -20.52
N HIS A 228 -3.95 5.63 -21.07
CA HIS A 228 -3.82 4.32 -20.40
C HIS A 228 -4.29 4.12 -18.95
N GLY A 229 -5.34 4.82 -18.50
CA GLY A 229 -5.94 4.48 -17.20
C GLY A 229 -6.84 5.59 -16.71
N ASN A 230 -6.22 6.74 -16.57
CA ASN A 230 -6.79 7.94 -15.97
C ASN A 230 -6.62 9.07 -16.99
N GLN A 231 -7.65 9.91 -17.14
CA GLN A 231 -7.47 11.18 -17.81
C GLN A 231 -6.54 12.04 -16.94
N MET A 232 -5.41 12.45 -17.49
CA MET A 232 -4.55 13.41 -16.81
C MET A 232 -4.94 14.81 -17.25
N TYR A 233 -5.43 15.61 -16.30
CA TYR A 233 -5.72 17.02 -16.48
C TYR A 233 -4.50 17.82 -16.05
N TYR A 234 -3.96 18.64 -16.92
CA TYR A 234 -2.79 19.45 -16.61
C TYR A 234 -2.96 20.88 -17.10
N ILE A 235 -2.16 21.77 -16.53
CA ILE A 235 -2.10 23.17 -16.91
C ILE A 235 -0.84 23.35 -17.75
N PRO A 236 -0.95 23.73 -19.04
CA PRO A 236 0.20 23.89 -19.89
C PRO A 236 1.00 25.13 -19.45
N TYR A 237 2.32 24.97 -19.33
CA TYR A 237 3.25 26.07 -19.13
C TYR A 237 4.46 25.94 -20.05
N GLU A 238 4.91 27.01 -20.69
CA GLU A 238 6.06 26.95 -21.59
C GLU A 238 7.28 27.56 -20.90
N TYR A 239 8.27 26.72 -20.62
CA TYR A 239 9.51 27.17 -19.98
C TYR A 239 10.38 27.94 -20.96
N SER A 240 10.85 29.13 -20.57
CA SER A 240 11.66 30.00 -21.44
C SER A 240 13.04 29.44 -21.78
N ALA A 241 13.56 28.52 -20.96
CA ALA A 241 14.83 27.84 -21.18
C ALA A 241 14.81 26.45 -20.52
N LEU A 242 15.52 25.50 -21.13
CA LEU A 242 15.75 24.16 -20.60
C LEU A 242 17.17 24.06 -20.04
N ILE A 243 17.33 23.46 -18.86
CA ILE A 243 18.61 23.25 -18.19
C ILE A 243 19.03 21.79 -18.36
N GLY A 244 20.10 21.53 -19.13
CA GLY A 244 20.82 20.26 -19.23
C GLY A 244 19.94 19.00 -19.19
N PRO A 245 19.78 18.32 -18.03
CA PRO A 245 18.93 17.12 -17.90
C PRO A 245 17.48 17.29 -18.34
N GLU A 246 16.94 18.51 -18.30
CA GLU A 246 15.59 18.85 -18.80
C GLU A 246 15.45 18.60 -20.30
N SER A 247 16.53 18.77 -21.07
CA SER A 247 16.54 18.48 -22.52
C SER A 247 16.50 16.98 -22.85
N TRP A 248 16.68 16.12 -21.86
CA TRP A 248 16.62 14.66 -22.03
C TRP A 248 15.27 14.09 -21.61
N TRP A 249 14.34 14.93 -21.16
CA TRP A 249 13.02 14.54 -20.69
C TRP A 249 11.97 14.84 -21.76
N HIS A 250 11.57 13.81 -22.53
CA HIS A 250 10.61 13.96 -23.64
C HIS A 250 9.57 12.83 -23.71
N ASP A 251 8.52 13.08 -24.49
CA ASP A 251 7.37 12.21 -24.79
C ASP A 251 7.78 10.73 -24.82
N ASN A 252 7.34 9.98 -23.80
CA ASN A 252 7.53 8.55 -23.50
C ASN A 252 8.36 8.22 -22.25
N ASP A 253 9.07 9.16 -21.63
CA ASP A 253 9.90 8.84 -20.46
C ASP A 253 9.08 8.62 -19.19
N GLN A 254 8.03 9.41 -18.95
CA GLN A 254 7.12 9.15 -17.84
C GLN A 254 6.33 7.85 -18.03
N ALA A 255 5.92 7.52 -19.26
CA ALA A 255 5.27 6.25 -19.58
C ALA A 255 6.22 5.05 -19.45
N ARG A 256 7.48 5.17 -19.87
CA ARG A 256 8.54 4.17 -19.66
C ARG A 256 8.85 4.00 -18.18
N LEU A 257 8.88 5.09 -17.43
CA LEU A 257 9.14 5.11 -16.00
C LEU A 257 7.96 4.46 -15.25
N ASN A 258 6.72 4.85 -15.53
CA ASN A 258 5.52 4.23 -14.97
C ASN A 258 5.39 2.75 -15.35
N LYS A 259 5.76 2.38 -16.58
CA LYS A 259 5.82 0.99 -17.03
C LYS A 259 6.95 0.22 -16.34
N LYS A 260 8.12 0.83 -16.10
CA LYS A 260 9.19 0.23 -15.28
C LYS A 260 8.72 0.09 -13.83
N ILE A 261 8.31 1.17 -13.16
CA ILE A 261 7.82 1.21 -11.77
C ILE A 261 6.69 0.20 -11.52
N ASN A 262 5.69 0.12 -12.40
CA ASN A 262 4.61 -0.86 -12.25
C ASN A 262 5.06 -2.30 -12.55
N LYS A 263 6.08 -2.50 -13.39
CA LYS A 263 6.60 -3.83 -13.77
C LYS A 263 7.71 -4.33 -12.84
N SER A 264 8.41 -3.44 -12.11
CA SER A 264 9.70 -3.73 -11.49
C SER A 264 9.68 -4.02 -9.98
N GLN A 265 8.54 -4.25 -9.33
CA GLN A 265 8.54 -4.52 -7.88
C GLN A 265 9.28 -3.45 -7.05
N ILE A 266 9.35 -2.19 -7.52
CA ILE A 266 10.04 -1.10 -6.80
C ILE A 266 9.39 -0.83 -5.43
N ILE A 267 8.07 -1.03 -5.29
CA ILE A 267 7.40 -0.90 -3.99
C ILE A 267 7.88 -1.98 -2.98
N PRO A 268 8.00 -3.27 -3.35
CA PRO A 268 8.71 -4.27 -2.56
C PRO A 268 10.16 -3.92 -2.25
N ILE A 269 10.93 -3.44 -3.24
CA ILE A 269 12.34 -3.04 -3.03
C ILE A 269 12.43 -1.88 -2.05
N LEU A 270 11.56 -0.87 -2.15
CA LEU A 270 11.50 0.23 -1.19
C LEU A 270 11.10 -0.26 0.21
N LYS A 271 10.16 -1.20 0.32
CA LYS A 271 9.83 -1.84 1.61
C LYS A 271 11.02 -2.62 2.18
N GLU A 272 11.75 -3.33 1.33
CA GLU A 272 12.93 -4.12 1.69
C GLU A 272 14.11 -3.21 2.09
N GLU A 273 14.36 -2.13 1.36
CA GLU A 273 15.37 -1.09 1.69
C GLU A 273 15.01 -0.34 2.98
N THR A 274 13.74 0.03 3.18
CA THR A 274 13.30 0.65 4.45
C THR A 274 13.48 -0.32 5.62
N TYR A 275 13.15 -1.61 5.41
CA TYR A 275 13.34 -2.68 6.39
C TYR A 275 14.83 -2.96 6.66
N LEU A 276 15.68 -2.91 5.64
CA LEU A 276 17.13 -3.06 5.74
C LEU A 276 17.77 -1.87 6.44
N VAL A 277 17.32 -0.64 6.23
CA VAL A 277 17.79 0.55 6.97
C VAL A 277 17.41 0.45 8.45
N ILE A 278 16.19 -0.01 8.75
CA ILE A 278 15.73 -0.25 10.14
C ILE A 278 16.51 -1.41 10.79
N GLN A 279 16.77 -2.49 10.07
CA GLN A 279 17.60 -3.60 10.56
C GLN A 279 19.08 -3.22 10.71
N ALA A 280 19.62 -2.44 9.77
CA ALA A 280 20.98 -1.94 9.82
C ALA A 280 21.15 -0.99 11.00
N TYR A 281 20.16 -0.11 11.26
CA TYR A 281 20.11 0.68 12.49
C TYR A 281 20.19 -0.23 13.73
N TRP A 282 19.31 -1.23 13.84
CA TRP A 282 19.27 -2.16 14.99
C TRP A 282 20.56 -2.97 15.17
N ARG A 283 21.18 -3.44 14.08
CA ARG A 283 22.40 -4.26 14.11
C ARG A 283 23.67 -3.43 14.34
N TYR A 284 23.77 -2.23 13.75
CA TYR A 284 24.99 -1.42 13.80
C TYR A 284 25.13 -0.56 15.06
N THR A 285 24.03 -0.19 15.73
CA THR A 285 24.10 0.49 17.04
C THR A 285 24.74 -0.38 18.12
N VAL A 286 24.82 -1.70 17.93
CA VAL A 286 25.36 -2.65 18.92
C VAL A 286 26.84 -2.99 18.70
N HIS A 287 27.41 -2.80 17.49
CA HIS A 287 28.71 -3.41 17.14
C HIS A 287 29.83 -2.45 16.67
N ILE A 288 29.59 -1.16 16.41
CA ILE A 288 30.68 -0.24 16.03
C ILE A 288 31.35 0.32 17.29
N ALA A 289 32.65 0.08 17.48
CA ALA A 289 33.42 0.57 18.62
C ALA A 289 33.91 2.03 18.48
N ILE A 290 34.10 2.56 17.27
CA ILE A 290 34.77 3.87 17.02
C ILE A 290 33.86 4.82 16.21
N ALA A 291 33.84 6.11 16.53
CA ALA A 291 33.12 7.14 15.76
C ALA A 291 33.97 7.65 14.59
N TYR A 292 33.41 7.69 13.37
CA TYR A 292 34.14 8.17 12.18
C TYR A 292 34.10 9.69 12.04
N ASN A 293 35.23 10.30 11.65
CA ASN A 293 35.31 11.71 11.30
C ASN A 293 34.94 11.92 9.81
N LEU A 294 33.66 12.14 9.55
CA LEU A 294 33.10 12.30 8.19
C LEU A 294 32.82 13.77 7.83
N ARG A 295 33.60 14.73 8.36
CA ARG A 295 33.34 16.16 8.20
C ARG A 295 33.24 16.59 6.73
N TRP A 296 34.27 16.32 5.92
CA TRP A 296 34.29 16.72 4.51
C TRP A 296 33.23 16.02 3.65
N PRO A 297 33.04 14.69 3.75
CA PRO A 297 31.94 14.00 3.08
C PRO A 297 30.56 14.58 3.45
N LEU A 298 30.32 14.87 4.74
CA LEU A 298 29.06 15.45 5.21
C LEU A 298 28.83 16.86 4.68
N ILE A 299 29.86 17.70 4.61
CA ILE A 299 29.74 19.04 4.02
C ILE A 299 29.38 18.94 2.53
N GLY A 300 30.13 18.15 1.76
CA GLY A 300 29.88 17.96 0.32
C GLY A 300 28.48 17.43 0.05
N TRP A 301 28.02 16.46 0.85
CA TRP A 301 26.68 15.90 0.78
C TRP A 301 25.58 16.95 1.02
N ASN A 302 25.68 17.71 2.10
CA ASN A 302 24.70 18.75 2.42
C ASN A 302 24.69 19.88 1.37
N VAL A 303 25.86 20.27 0.84
CA VAL A 303 25.93 21.26 -0.25
C VAL A 303 25.26 20.73 -1.52
N ALA A 304 25.48 19.47 -1.89
CA ALA A 304 24.86 18.86 -3.05
C ALA A 304 23.32 18.85 -2.93
N LEU A 305 22.78 18.44 -1.77
CA LEU A 305 21.34 18.44 -1.53
C LEU A 305 20.74 19.86 -1.47
N ALA A 306 21.48 20.83 -0.94
CA ALA A 306 21.06 22.23 -0.92
C ALA A 306 20.95 22.82 -2.34
N VAL A 307 21.97 22.61 -3.18
CA VAL A 307 21.97 23.06 -4.59
C VAL A 307 20.87 22.36 -5.38
N PHE A 308 20.74 21.05 -5.25
CA PHE A 308 19.66 20.28 -5.88
C PHE A 308 18.28 20.83 -5.51
N SER A 309 18.04 21.08 -4.22
CA SER A 309 16.77 21.60 -3.73
C SER A 309 16.51 23.04 -4.16
N LEU A 310 17.56 23.86 -4.29
CA LEU A 310 17.46 25.23 -4.78
C LEU A 310 17.07 25.27 -6.26
N ILE A 311 17.68 24.45 -7.11
CA ILE A 311 17.30 24.36 -8.52
C ILE A 311 15.85 23.85 -8.63
N GLY A 312 15.51 22.79 -7.89
CA GLY A 312 14.12 22.29 -7.83
C GLY A 312 13.11 23.36 -7.38
N THR A 313 13.48 24.20 -6.41
CA THR A 313 12.66 25.34 -5.97
C THR A 313 12.39 26.32 -7.11
N VAL A 314 13.42 26.73 -7.84
CA VAL A 314 13.28 27.70 -8.94
C VAL A 314 12.41 27.11 -10.05
N ARG A 315 12.70 25.87 -10.47
CA ARG A 315 12.03 25.26 -11.63
C ARG A 315 10.58 24.88 -11.36
N MET A 316 10.26 24.37 -10.18
CA MET A 316 8.87 24.15 -9.75
C MET A 316 8.16 25.47 -9.47
N GLY A 317 8.88 26.48 -8.98
CA GLY A 317 8.35 27.79 -8.64
C GLY A 317 7.89 28.59 -9.86
N GLU A 318 8.63 28.54 -10.97
CA GLU A 318 8.24 29.20 -12.24
C GLU A 318 6.83 28.76 -12.70
N GLU A 319 6.58 27.45 -12.77
CA GLU A 319 5.27 26.90 -13.17
C GLU A 319 4.20 27.20 -12.12
N LEU A 320 4.49 26.99 -10.83
CA LEU A 320 3.50 27.23 -9.76
C LEU A 320 3.06 28.70 -9.71
N VAL A 321 4.00 29.63 -9.83
CA VAL A 321 3.69 31.07 -9.84
C VAL A 321 2.87 31.45 -11.06
N HIS A 322 3.15 30.86 -12.22
CA HIS A 322 2.31 31.04 -13.41
C HIS A 322 0.87 30.58 -13.12
N VAL A 323 0.69 29.32 -12.70
CA VAL A 323 -0.62 28.71 -12.43
C VAL A 323 -1.44 29.54 -11.44
N VAL A 324 -0.85 29.94 -10.31
CA VAL A 324 -1.54 30.69 -9.26
C VAL A 324 -1.90 32.12 -9.69
N ARG A 325 -1.18 32.70 -10.65
CA ARG A 325 -1.47 34.05 -11.17
C ARG A 325 -2.49 34.04 -12.30
N THR A 326 -2.50 32.99 -13.12
CA THR A 326 -3.34 32.93 -14.33
C THR A 326 -4.65 32.19 -14.12
N HIS A 327 -4.75 31.34 -13.08
CA HIS A 327 -5.91 30.48 -12.84
C HIS A 327 -6.40 30.57 -11.38
N PRO A 328 -7.66 30.20 -11.10
CA PRO A 328 -8.16 30.05 -9.74
C PRO A 328 -7.25 29.17 -8.87
N LEU A 329 -7.08 29.54 -7.60
CA LEU A 329 -6.20 28.81 -6.68
C LEU A 329 -6.59 27.33 -6.54
N ILE A 330 -7.87 27.00 -6.70
CA ILE A 330 -8.36 25.62 -6.68
C ILE A 330 -7.81 24.77 -7.84
N ASP A 331 -7.52 25.37 -8.99
CA ASP A 331 -6.99 24.65 -10.15
C ASP A 331 -5.53 24.21 -9.90
N SER A 332 -4.79 24.98 -9.10
CA SER A 332 -3.40 24.67 -8.69
C SER A 332 -3.27 23.40 -7.84
N ILE A 333 -4.36 22.95 -7.21
CA ILE A 333 -4.43 21.70 -6.43
C ILE A 333 -5.27 20.62 -7.12
N SER A 334 -5.98 20.96 -8.19
CA SER A 334 -6.89 20.06 -8.91
C SER A 334 -6.23 19.38 -10.11
N TYR A 335 -5.33 20.08 -10.79
CA TYR A 335 -4.67 19.64 -12.01
C TYR A 335 -3.15 19.53 -11.83
N SER A 336 -2.57 18.44 -12.34
CA SER A 336 -1.13 18.14 -12.22
C SER A 336 -0.29 19.02 -13.17
N PRO A 337 1.03 19.13 -12.96
CA PRO A 337 1.92 19.66 -13.98
C PRO A 337 1.92 18.77 -15.22
N ASP A 338 2.21 19.36 -16.38
CA ASP A 338 2.38 18.64 -17.64
C ASP A 338 3.49 17.57 -17.51
N PRO A 339 3.22 16.30 -17.85
CA PRO A 339 4.18 15.21 -17.71
C PRO A 339 5.43 15.34 -18.58
N ASP A 340 5.36 16.06 -19.69
CA ASP A 340 6.48 16.21 -20.63
C ASP A 340 7.31 17.48 -20.35
N GLN A 341 6.98 18.22 -19.29
CA GLN A 341 7.65 19.46 -18.91
C GLN A 341 8.71 19.28 -17.81
N PRO A 342 9.64 20.25 -17.67
CA PRO A 342 10.61 20.30 -16.57
C PRO A 342 10.02 20.07 -15.18
N ALA A 343 8.81 20.58 -14.89
CA ALA A 343 8.14 20.34 -13.61
C ALA A 343 7.99 18.84 -13.28
N ALA A 344 7.65 18.00 -14.25
CA ALA A 344 7.52 16.56 -14.06
C ALA A 344 8.88 15.88 -13.82
N LEU A 345 9.94 16.31 -14.52
CA LEU A 345 11.31 15.85 -14.25
C LEU A 345 11.73 16.18 -12.81
N TRP A 346 11.48 17.41 -12.36
CA TRP A 346 11.84 17.84 -11.00
C TRP A 346 10.95 17.17 -9.94
N ALA A 347 9.68 16.87 -10.22
CA ALA A 347 8.86 16.03 -9.36
C ALA A 347 9.39 14.59 -9.26
N PHE A 348 9.91 14.02 -10.35
CA PHE A 348 10.59 12.73 -10.32
C PHE A 348 11.94 12.79 -9.59
N GLY A 349 12.71 13.85 -9.80
CA GLY A 349 13.95 14.11 -9.08
C GLY A 349 13.72 14.24 -7.56
N PHE A 350 12.68 14.96 -7.16
CA PHE A 350 12.24 15.10 -5.77
C PHE A 350 11.99 13.74 -5.14
N ALA A 351 11.32 12.88 -5.91
CA ALA A 351 11.17 11.50 -5.54
C ALA A 351 12.55 10.89 -5.26
N LEU A 352 13.42 10.89 -6.28
CA LEU A 352 14.68 10.17 -6.20
C LEU A 352 15.55 10.67 -5.04
N SER A 353 15.43 11.95 -4.69
CA SER A 353 16.09 12.51 -3.52
C SER A 353 15.70 11.81 -2.23
N LYS A 354 14.45 11.37 -2.01
CA LYS A 354 14.04 10.70 -0.77
C LYS A 354 14.77 9.40 -0.50
N PHE A 355 15.15 8.69 -1.56
CA PHE A 355 16.02 7.52 -1.43
C PHE A 355 17.44 7.94 -1.02
N PHE A 356 17.99 8.96 -1.69
CA PHE A 356 19.32 9.47 -1.40
C PHE A 356 19.42 10.10 0.01
N GLU A 357 18.39 10.80 0.47
CA GLU A 357 18.27 11.41 1.80
C GLU A 357 18.41 10.37 2.94
N LEU A 358 18.23 9.06 2.68
CA LEU A 358 18.55 8.01 3.66
C LEU A 358 20.04 8.01 4.07
N MET A 359 20.94 8.55 3.24
CA MET A 359 22.34 8.74 3.61
C MET A 359 22.52 9.63 4.84
N ASP A 360 21.58 10.54 5.14
CA ASP A 360 21.62 11.36 6.36
C ASP A 360 21.58 10.47 7.60
N THR A 361 20.76 9.42 7.57
CA THR A 361 20.67 8.41 8.63
C THR A 361 21.99 7.65 8.78
N ILE A 362 22.64 7.31 7.66
CA ILE A 362 23.95 6.64 7.66
C ILE A 362 25.01 7.54 8.29
N PHE A 363 25.06 8.83 7.94
CA PHE A 363 25.99 9.78 8.56
C PHE A 363 25.77 9.93 10.07
N VAL A 364 24.52 9.96 10.54
CA VAL A 364 24.19 10.00 11.97
C VAL A 364 24.70 8.75 12.69
N VAL A 365 24.47 7.57 12.13
CA VAL A 365 24.90 6.28 12.70
C VAL A 365 26.42 6.15 12.73
N LEU A 366 27.11 6.44 11.63
CA LEU A 366 28.58 6.35 11.54
C LEU A 366 29.30 7.34 12.48
N ARG A 367 28.64 8.47 12.80
CA ARG A 367 29.14 9.46 13.77
C ARG A 367 28.71 9.17 15.22
N LYS A 368 28.04 8.04 15.48
CA LYS A 368 27.50 7.65 16.79
C LYS A 368 26.60 8.72 17.44
N LYS A 369 25.80 9.41 16.63
CA LYS A 369 24.80 10.36 17.15
C LYS A 369 23.48 9.63 17.38
N LYS A 370 22.72 10.04 18.40
CA LYS A 370 21.42 9.46 18.72
C LYS A 370 20.46 9.75 17.56
N LEU A 371 19.90 8.69 16.97
CA LEU A 371 18.85 8.81 15.96
C LEU A 371 17.52 9.07 16.68
N ILE A 372 16.96 10.26 16.51
CA ILE A 372 15.68 10.62 17.12
C ILE A 372 14.51 9.97 16.36
N PHE A 373 13.40 9.69 17.06
CA PHE A 373 12.22 9.06 16.47
C PHE A 373 11.69 9.82 15.26
N LEU A 374 11.55 11.15 15.38
CA LEU A 374 11.09 12.04 14.33
C LEU A 374 11.87 11.85 13.02
N HIS A 375 13.21 11.71 13.11
CA HIS A 375 14.09 11.59 11.95
C HIS A 375 13.81 10.32 11.15
N TRP A 376 13.96 9.15 11.78
CA TRP A 376 13.84 7.89 11.03
C TRP A 376 12.38 7.61 10.62
N TYR A 377 11.40 8.02 11.43
CA TYR A 377 9.99 7.92 11.07
C TYR A 377 9.69 8.75 9.82
N HIS A 378 10.16 10.01 9.78
CA HIS A 378 10.01 10.89 8.62
C HIS A 378 10.62 10.28 7.34
N HIS A 379 11.91 9.92 7.37
CA HIS A 379 12.58 9.40 6.17
C HIS A 379 11.96 8.10 5.65
N ALA A 380 11.50 7.22 6.55
CA ALA A 380 10.85 5.97 6.17
C ALA A 380 9.47 6.21 5.52
N ILE A 381 8.61 7.01 6.16
CA ILE A 381 7.22 7.17 5.69
C ILE A 381 7.14 8.07 4.44
N VAL A 382 7.97 9.11 4.34
CA VAL A 382 8.00 10.00 3.16
C VAL A 382 8.48 9.25 1.92
N LEU A 383 9.50 8.39 2.05
CA LEU A 383 9.97 7.57 0.94
C LEU A 383 8.86 6.69 0.36
N VAL A 384 8.12 6.00 1.23
CA VAL A 384 6.99 5.14 0.83
C VAL A 384 5.87 5.97 0.21
N TYR A 385 5.52 7.09 0.84
CA TYR A 385 4.43 7.95 0.40
C TYR A 385 4.69 8.59 -0.96
N VAL A 386 5.88 9.18 -1.18
CA VAL A 386 6.19 9.88 -2.44
C VAL A 386 6.16 8.91 -3.64
N TRP A 387 6.60 7.66 -3.45
CA TRP A 387 6.53 6.65 -4.52
C TRP A 387 5.11 6.19 -4.82
N HIS A 388 4.29 6.10 -3.78
CA HIS A 388 2.88 5.86 -3.94
C HIS A 388 2.20 7.04 -4.66
N ALA A 389 2.57 8.27 -4.32
CA ALA A 389 1.95 9.48 -4.86
C ALA A 389 2.28 9.76 -6.33
N ILE A 390 3.53 9.52 -6.76
CA ILE A 390 3.93 9.70 -8.17
C ILE A 390 3.20 8.76 -9.09
N LYS A 391 2.95 7.52 -8.65
CA LYS A 391 2.17 6.55 -9.44
C LYS A 391 0.76 7.04 -9.72
N ASP A 392 0.18 7.79 -8.79
CA ASP A 392 -1.18 8.33 -8.90
C ASP A 392 -1.24 9.70 -9.61
N GLY A 393 -0.09 10.35 -9.84
CA GLY A 393 0.00 11.64 -10.51
C GLY A 393 -0.69 12.77 -9.74
N THR A 394 -0.55 12.80 -8.41
CA THR A 394 -1.31 13.69 -7.53
C THR A 394 -1.09 15.17 -7.82
N ALA A 395 -2.18 15.90 -8.11
CA ALA A 395 -2.11 17.34 -8.43
C ALA A 395 -1.64 18.20 -7.25
N ALA A 396 -2.14 17.93 -6.04
CA ALA A 396 -1.67 18.59 -4.81
C ALA A 396 -0.17 18.39 -4.54
N GLY A 397 0.45 17.39 -5.19
CA GLY A 397 1.90 17.18 -5.16
C GLY A 397 2.70 18.41 -5.57
N ARG A 398 2.18 19.26 -6.48
CA ARG A 398 2.83 20.52 -6.91
C ARG A 398 3.22 21.39 -5.71
N TRP A 399 2.27 21.65 -4.81
CA TRP A 399 2.49 22.45 -3.61
C TRP A 399 3.42 21.76 -2.61
N PHE A 400 3.23 20.46 -2.40
CA PHE A 400 4.02 19.70 -1.44
C PHE A 400 5.50 19.60 -1.83
N ILE A 401 5.78 19.39 -3.10
CA ILE A 401 7.13 19.31 -3.65
C ILE A 401 7.79 20.69 -3.56
N PHE A 402 7.10 21.74 -4.00
CA PHE A 402 7.62 23.10 -3.97
C PHE A 402 7.99 23.56 -2.55
N MET A 403 7.07 23.43 -1.58
CA MET A 403 7.33 23.84 -0.21
C MET A 403 8.48 23.04 0.43
N ASN A 404 8.57 21.73 0.13
CA ASN A 404 9.65 20.91 0.64
C ASN A 404 11.00 21.33 0.03
N TYR A 405 11.06 21.61 -1.27
CA TYR A 405 12.28 22.11 -1.91
C TYR A 405 12.77 23.43 -1.31
N VAL A 406 11.85 24.37 -1.06
CA VAL A 406 12.17 25.64 -0.40
C VAL A 406 12.81 25.36 0.97
N VAL A 407 12.14 24.57 1.80
CA VAL A 407 12.60 24.29 3.17
C VAL A 407 13.90 23.47 3.18
N HIS A 408 14.03 22.47 2.30
CA HIS A 408 15.23 21.64 2.20
C HIS A 408 16.44 22.42 1.69
N SER A 409 16.25 23.36 0.75
CA SER A 409 17.34 24.24 0.31
C SER A 409 17.94 25.03 1.49
N LEU A 410 17.09 25.54 2.38
CA LEU A 410 17.51 26.28 3.58
C LEU A 410 18.09 25.36 4.66
N MET A 411 17.44 24.23 4.94
CA MET A 411 17.85 23.26 5.97
C MET A 411 19.22 22.65 5.64
N TYR A 412 19.43 22.17 4.42
CA TYR A 412 20.71 21.57 4.02
C TYR A 412 21.83 22.61 3.94
N THR A 413 21.52 23.85 3.55
CA THR A 413 22.48 24.96 3.64
C THR A 413 22.91 25.19 5.09
N TYR A 414 21.96 25.20 6.04
CA TYR A 414 22.26 25.30 7.46
C TYR A 414 23.11 24.12 7.98
N TYR A 415 22.82 22.88 7.56
CA TYR A 415 23.61 21.71 7.91
C TYR A 415 25.02 21.72 7.30
N ALA A 416 25.19 22.21 6.07
CA ALA A 416 26.51 22.38 5.45
C ALA A 416 27.38 23.37 6.23
N ILE A 417 26.83 24.53 6.58
CA ILE A 417 27.55 25.58 7.32
C ILE A 417 27.93 25.11 8.73
N THR A 418 27.01 24.44 9.43
CA THR A 418 27.29 23.90 10.77
C THR A 418 28.29 22.74 10.74
N ALA A 419 28.25 21.87 9.72
CA ALA A 419 29.26 20.83 9.49
C ALA A 419 30.65 21.42 9.15
N ALA A 420 30.68 22.59 8.49
CA ALA A 420 31.91 23.35 8.27
C ALA A 420 32.46 24.00 9.54
N GLY A 421 31.78 23.89 10.69
CA GLY A 421 32.28 24.33 12.00
C GLY A 421 31.85 25.75 12.40
N PHE A 422 31.07 26.42 11.57
CA PHE A 422 30.52 27.74 11.89
C PHE A 422 29.31 27.59 12.82
N ARG A 423 29.23 28.45 13.84
CA ARG A 423 28.08 28.52 14.76
C ARG A 423 27.12 29.60 14.28
N LEU A 424 25.94 29.18 13.83
CA LEU A 424 24.89 30.08 13.37
C LEU A 424 24.00 30.57 14.54
N PRO A 425 23.41 31.77 14.45
CA PRO A 425 22.52 32.28 15.48
C PRO A 425 21.30 31.37 15.70
N ARG A 426 20.87 31.22 16.98
CA ARG A 426 19.69 30.42 17.35
C ARG A 426 18.42 30.84 16.61
N ARG A 427 18.28 32.13 16.27
CA ARG A 427 17.14 32.65 15.49
C ARG A 427 16.99 31.94 14.14
N LEU A 428 18.10 31.63 13.47
CA LEU A 428 18.06 30.99 12.15
C LEU A 428 17.57 29.53 12.24
N SER A 429 18.03 28.77 13.23
CA SER A 429 17.55 27.40 13.43
C SER A 429 16.08 27.37 13.85
N MET A 430 15.66 28.34 14.66
CA MET A 430 14.26 28.52 15.01
C MET A 430 13.42 28.83 13.77
N THR A 431 13.84 29.77 12.91
CA THR A 431 13.14 30.09 11.65
C THR A 431 13.00 28.88 10.73
N ILE A 432 14.06 28.08 10.56
CA ILE A 432 14.00 26.87 9.72
C ILE A 432 12.99 25.88 10.31
N THR A 433 13.02 25.64 11.63
CA THR A 433 12.07 24.73 12.27
C THR A 433 10.63 25.27 12.24
N THR A 434 10.45 26.59 12.33
CA THR A 434 9.15 27.24 12.13
C THR A 434 8.65 27.00 10.71
N LEU A 435 9.46 27.26 9.68
CA LEU A 435 9.10 26.97 8.29
C LEU A 435 8.76 25.49 8.07
N GLN A 436 9.54 24.59 8.67
CA GLN A 436 9.28 23.14 8.65
C GLN A 436 7.95 22.76 9.30
N THR A 437 7.57 23.44 10.37
CA THR A 437 6.30 23.18 11.07
C THR A 437 5.14 23.77 10.28
N THR A 438 5.30 24.98 9.76
CA THR A 438 4.29 25.67 8.94
C THR A 438 3.95 24.87 7.68
N GLN A 439 4.91 24.29 6.97
CA GLN A 439 4.61 23.43 5.80
C GLN A 439 3.74 22.21 6.16
N MET A 440 3.84 21.68 7.39
CA MET A 440 3.00 20.54 7.81
C MET A 440 1.55 20.95 7.97
N PHE A 441 1.31 22.10 8.62
CA PHE A 441 -0.04 22.67 8.74
C PHE A 441 -0.64 23.05 7.40
N ILE A 442 0.15 23.68 6.50
CA ILE A 442 -0.29 23.94 5.12
C ILE A 442 -0.65 22.62 4.42
N GLY A 443 0.15 21.57 4.63
CA GLY A 443 -0.11 20.22 4.13
C GLY A 443 -1.46 19.65 4.57
N VAL A 444 -1.78 19.77 5.86
CA VAL A 444 -3.08 19.38 6.42
C VAL A 444 -4.22 20.20 5.79
N THR A 445 -4.06 21.52 5.68
CA THR A 445 -5.07 22.41 5.09
C THR A 445 -5.36 22.07 3.63
N ILE A 446 -4.32 21.91 2.80
CA ILE A 446 -4.48 21.52 1.38
C ILE A 446 -5.18 20.16 1.28
N SER A 447 -4.79 19.19 2.11
CA SER A 447 -5.42 17.85 2.13
C SER A 447 -6.91 17.93 2.47
N PHE A 448 -7.28 18.76 3.45
CA PHE A 448 -8.68 18.99 3.82
C PHE A 448 -9.47 19.67 2.69
N ILE A 449 -8.91 20.70 2.04
CA ILE A 449 -9.55 21.38 0.90
C ILE A 449 -9.77 20.40 -0.26
N VAL A 450 -8.77 19.58 -0.59
CA VAL A 450 -8.88 18.54 -1.62
C VAL A 450 -9.99 17.54 -1.29
N PHE A 451 -10.08 17.12 -0.02
CA PHE A 451 -11.16 16.24 0.44
C PHE A 451 -12.53 16.87 0.29
N TYR A 452 -12.69 18.12 0.73
CA TYR A 452 -13.93 18.87 0.59
C TYR A 452 -14.35 19.01 -0.88
N CYS A 453 -13.43 19.37 -1.78
CA CYS A 453 -13.72 19.53 -3.20
C CYS A 453 -14.13 18.22 -3.87
N LYS A 454 -13.52 17.09 -3.47
CA LYS A 454 -13.96 15.77 -3.93
C LYS A 454 -15.37 15.40 -3.45
N LEU A 455 -15.76 15.76 -2.22
CA LEU A 455 -17.12 15.53 -1.72
C LEU A 455 -18.17 16.33 -2.51
N GLN A 456 -17.81 17.51 -3.02
CA GLN A 456 -18.66 18.35 -3.87
C GLN A 456 -18.70 17.88 -5.34
N GLY A 457 -18.04 16.77 -5.69
CA GLY A 457 -18.02 16.23 -7.05
C GLY A 457 -17.07 16.95 -8.02
N MET A 458 -16.17 17.82 -7.53
CA MET A 458 -15.18 18.49 -8.38
C MET A 458 -14.10 17.50 -8.87
N THR A 459 -13.62 17.72 -10.09
CA THR A 459 -12.54 16.91 -10.68
C THR A 459 -11.19 17.28 -10.07
N VAL A 460 -10.81 16.57 -9.01
CA VAL A 460 -9.49 16.70 -8.36
C VAL A 460 -8.68 15.42 -8.56
N GLN A 461 -7.49 15.55 -9.16
CA GLN A 461 -6.58 14.44 -9.42
C GLN A 461 -5.84 14.00 -8.16
N HIS A 462 -6.58 13.32 -7.29
CA HIS A 462 -6.08 12.71 -6.08
C HIS A 462 -6.95 11.50 -5.75
N THR A 463 -6.37 10.31 -5.61
CA THR A 463 -7.16 9.13 -5.21
C THR A 463 -7.55 9.25 -3.74
N TYR A 464 -8.68 8.65 -3.33
CA TYR A 464 -9.09 8.65 -1.92
C TYR A 464 -8.09 7.92 -1.02
N GLU A 465 -7.53 6.79 -1.49
CA GLU A 465 -6.49 6.06 -0.78
C GLU A 465 -5.31 6.97 -0.46
N ASN A 466 -4.75 7.61 -1.48
CA ASN A 466 -3.62 8.51 -1.32
C ASN A 466 -3.96 9.73 -0.47
N LEU A 467 -5.20 10.24 -0.56
CA LEU A 467 -5.65 11.38 0.24
C LEU A 467 -5.69 11.06 1.74
N TYR A 468 -6.20 9.89 2.11
CA TYR A 468 -6.19 9.43 3.51
C TYR A 468 -4.77 9.24 4.02
N PHE A 469 -3.88 8.65 3.21
CA PHE A 469 -2.46 8.53 3.55
C PHE A 469 -1.78 9.89 3.72
N CYS A 470 -2.01 10.82 2.79
CA CYS A 470 -1.49 12.18 2.82
C CYS A 470 -1.90 12.89 4.11
N PHE A 471 -3.19 12.90 4.41
CA PHE A 471 -3.74 13.54 5.59
C PHE A 471 -3.15 12.96 6.89
N ALA A 472 -3.10 11.64 7.01
CA ALA A 472 -2.54 10.98 8.19
C ALA A 472 -1.06 11.32 8.43
N ILE A 473 -0.25 11.35 7.36
CA ILE A 473 1.18 11.68 7.44
C ILE A 473 1.40 13.15 7.81
N TYR A 474 0.67 14.08 7.18
CA TYR A 474 0.83 15.51 7.50
C TYR A 474 0.35 15.85 8.91
N VAL A 475 -0.72 15.22 9.40
CA VAL A 475 -1.16 15.37 10.80
C VAL A 475 -0.11 14.81 11.75
N SER A 476 0.45 13.62 11.48
CA SER A 476 1.48 13.05 12.36
C SER A 476 2.73 13.92 12.41
N PHE A 477 3.16 14.48 11.27
CA PHE A 477 4.29 15.40 11.23
C PHE A 477 3.98 16.75 11.88
N ALA A 478 2.79 17.32 11.71
CA ALA A 478 2.43 18.57 12.38
C ALA A 478 2.56 18.43 13.91
N VAL A 479 2.12 17.30 14.47
CA VAL A 479 2.27 17.00 15.91
C VAL A 479 3.75 16.82 16.27
N LEU A 480 4.49 15.97 15.56
CA LEU A 480 5.88 15.67 15.91
C LEU A 480 6.82 16.88 15.76
N PHE A 481 6.63 17.72 14.74
CA PHE A 481 7.41 18.96 14.58
C PHE A 481 7.03 20.01 15.62
N SER A 482 5.75 20.09 16.02
CA SER A 482 5.33 21.00 17.10
C SER A 482 5.90 20.59 18.45
N ASP A 483 5.91 19.30 18.76
CA ASP A 483 6.56 18.74 19.95
C ASP A 483 8.07 18.99 19.92
N PHE A 484 8.72 18.72 18.78
CA PHE A 484 10.15 19.00 18.61
C PHE A 484 10.48 20.49 18.78
N PHE A 485 9.67 21.38 18.21
CA PHE A 485 9.85 22.83 18.33
C PHE A 485 9.73 23.25 19.79
N SER A 486 8.68 22.79 20.48
CA SER A 486 8.45 23.12 21.88
C SER A 486 9.61 22.65 22.75
N ASN A 487 10.03 21.38 22.62
CA ASN A 487 11.11 20.82 23.44
C ASN A 487 12.51 21.40 23.14
N SER A 488 12.71 22.01 21.96
CA SER A 488 14.03 22.53 21.55
C SER A 488 14.17 24.04 21.75
N TYR A 489 13.07 24.78 21.73
CA TYR A 489 13.08 26.24 21.61
C TYR A 489 12.34 26.97 22.73
N LEU A 490 11.26 26.40 23.25
CA LEU A 490 10.50 26.91 24.39
C LEU A 490 11.02 26.30 25.68
#